data_AF-A0A6I6E739-F1
#
_entry.id   AF-A0A6I6E739-F1
#
_cell.length_a   1.000
_cell.length_b   1.000
_cell.length_c   1.000
_cell.angle_alpha   90.00
_cell.angle_beta   90.00
_cell.angle_gamma   90.00
#
_symmetry.space_group_name_H-M   'P 1'
#
loop_
_entity.id
_entity.type
_entity.pdbx_description
1 polymer ?
#
loop_
_entity_poly.entity_id
_entity_poly.type
_entity_poly.pdbx_seq_one_letter_code
_entity_poly.pdbx_strand_id
1 'polypeptide(L)'
;MAWRTIELRLDRDSVAMGDDMSSHARVTTVARGTRLSTAIEQNTPEIRSRGWSWVVVVDGQVSAVWSVDEGVRLLVPDRALRRGPVEIHFRYFLQMDPAWLFDRLAGGARADREQLHREYAPIARERYVAELRRREREIDARLLSAECVEALRQLGADITLHADIACDFTHRGEAWAVRRADTMFQVFVGGGAPTASIRPHALGEAWLVGMLGASQRAAAGLPDLPAFDPQPGLELTRRGGRWMSQGATVVQVSSETAALVATLAFGRSIAQVRALLEV
;
A
#
# COMPACT_ATOMS: atom_id res chain seq x y z
N MET A 1 -29.86 -16.16 41.90
CA MET A 1 -30.16 -15.76 40.49
C MET A 1 -29.01 -16.22 39.62
N ALA A 2 -29.26 -17.13 38.68
CA ALA A 2 -28.21 -17.57 37.74
C ALA A 2 -27.99 -16.48 36.69
N TRP A 3 -26.75 -16.02 36.54
CA TRP A 3 -26.35 -15.03 35.55
C TRP A 3 -26.71 -15.56 34.15
N ARG A 4 -27.66 -14.88 33.48
CA ARG A 4 -28.16 -15.26 32.14
C ARG A 4 -27.20 -14.84 31.02
N THR A 5 -26.19 -14.04 31.34
CA THR A 5 -25.25 -13.45 30.41
C THR A 5 -23.81 -13.78 30.80
N ILE A 6 -22.92 -13.70 29.82
CA ILE A 6 -21.47 -13.85 29.95
C ILE A 6 -20.84 -12.53 29.54
N GLU A 7 -19.98 -11.98 30.39
CA GLU A 7 -19.16 -10.81 30.08
C GLU A 7 -18.07 -11.17 29.08
N LEU A 8 -17.94 -10.36 28.03
CA LEU A 8 -16.81 -10.39 27.09
C LEU A 8 -16.00 -9.11 27.26
N ARG A 9 -14.69 -9.26 27.42
CA ARG A 9 -13.72 -8.16 27.41
C ARG A 9 -13.03 -8.19 26.05
N LEU A 10 -13.25 -7.15 25.28
CA LEU A 10 -12.83 -7.07 23.89
C LEU A 10 -11.73 -6.02 23.77
N ASP A 11 -10.72 -6.31 22.96
CA ASP A 11 -9.71 -5.33 22.57
C ASP A 11 -9.18 -5.67 21.16
N ARG A 12 -8.44 -4.75 20.53
CA ARG A 12 -7.83 -4.96 19.22
C ARG A 12 -6.52 -4.21 19.06
N ASP A 13 -5.68 -4.69 18.15
CA ASP A 13 -4.51 -3.95 17.71
C ASP A 13 -4.93 -2.67 16.96
N SER A 14 -4.14 -1.61 17.12
CA SER A 14 -4.21 -0.42 16.28
C SER A 14 -3.69 -0.71 14.87
N VAL A 15 -4.34 -0.12 13.86
CA VAL A 15 -4.04 -0.43 12.44
C VAL A 15 -3.40 0.74 11.66
N ALA A 16 -3.44 1.97 12.18
CA ALA A 16 -2.90 3.16 11.55
C ALA A 16 -2.45 4.21 12.58
N MET A 17 -1.62 5.16 12.15
CA MET A 17 -1.20 6.29 12.98
C MET A 17 -2.42 7.16 13.36
N GLY A 18 -2.65 7.37 14.65
CA GLY A 18 -3.81 8.08 15.17
C GLY A 18 -4.96 7.18 15.64
N ASP A 19 -4.96 5.90 15.23
CA ASP A 19 -5.88 4.87 15.77
C ASP A 19 -5.47 4.47 17.21
N ASP A 20 -4.26 4.81 17.65
CA ASP A 20 -3.71 4.57 18.98
C ASP A 20 -3.98 5.70 19.98
N MET A 21 -4.69 6.75 19.57
CA MET A 21 -4.99 7.91 20.42
C MET A 21 -6.03 7.61 21.53
N SER A 22 -6.67 6.45 21.49
CA SER A 22 -7.64 5.99 22.50
C SER A 22 -7.59 4.47 22.64
N SER A 23 -7.96 3.97 23.81
CA SER A 23 -8.06 2.52 24.03
C SER A 23 -9.21 1.93 23.22
N HIS A 24 -8.97 0.79 22.59
CA HIS A 24 -10.02 0.00 21.91
C HIS A 24 -10.74 -0.97 22.84
N ALA A 25 -10.31 -1.03 24.11
CA ALA A 25 -10.87 -1.94 25.09
C ALA A 25 -12.33 -1.59 25.36
N ARG A 26 -13.20 -2.59 25.24
CA ARG A 26 -14.63 -2.47 25.54
C ARG A 26 -15.16 -3.73 26.21
N VAL A 27 -16.20 -3.55 27.01
CA VAL A 27 -16.89 -4.66 27.67
C VAL A 27 -18.28 -4.79 27.07
N THR A 28 -18.67 -6.01 26.76
CA THR A 28 -20.02 -6.34 26.28
C THR A 28 -20.52 -7.60 26.98
N THR A 29 -21.76 -8.00 26.70
CA THR A 29 -22.32 -9.24 27.21
C THR A 29 -23.03 -10.02 26.12
N VAL A 30 -22.96 -11.35 26.21
CA VAL A 30 -23.72 -12.26 25.36
C VAL A 30 -24.54 -13.21 26.22
N ALA A 31 -25.60 -13.81 25.65
CA ALA A 31 -26.37 -14.81 26.36
C ALA A 31 -25.50 -16.02 26.73
N ARG A 32 -25.71 -16.59 27.92
CA ARG A 32 -25.04 -17.83 28.31
C ARG A 32 -25.43 -18.95 27.34
N GLY A 33 -24.44 -19.70 26.85
CA GLY A 33 -24.63 -20.74 25.86
C GLY A 33 -24.39 -20.28 24.41
N THR A 34 -24.19 -18.98 24.16
CA THR A 34 -23.78 -18.46 22.85
C THR A 34 -22.52 -19.19 22.36
N ARG A 35 -22.49 -19.56 21.08
CA ARG A 35 -21.34 -20.22 20.44
C ARG A 35 -20.17 -19.24 20.34
N LEU A 36 -18.95 -19.75 20.43
CA LEU A 36 -17.74 -18.92 20.34
C LEU A 36 -17.68 -18.20 18.99
N SER A 37 -17.96 -18.90 17.89
CA SER A 37 -18.03 -18.31 16.54
C SER A 37 -18.98 -17.11 16.50
N THR A 38 -20.20 -17.27 17.01
CA THR A 38 -21.23 -16.22 17.07
C THR A 38 -20.80 -15.05 17.95
N ALA A 39 -20.19 -15.34 19.10
CA ALA A 39 -19.70 -14.29 19.99
C ALA A 39 -18.60 -13.46 19.33
N ILE A 40 -17.68 -14.08 18.59
CA ILE A 40 -16.64 -13.38 17.83
C ILE A 40 -17.26 -12.56 16.69
N GLU A 41 -18.15 -13.15 15.89
CA GLU A 41 -18.77 -12.51 14.72
C GLU A 41 -19.63 -11.29 15.11
N GLN A 42 -20.29 -11.32 16.28
CA GLN A 42 -21.04 -10.18 16.79
C GLN A 42 -20.15 -9.04 17.30
N ASN A 43 -18.89 -9.32 17.59
CA ASN A 43 -17.97 -8.42 18.30
C ASN A 43 -16.71 -8.08 17.52
N THR A 44 -16.75 -8.27 16.19
CA THR A 44 -15.68 -7.95 15.26
C THR A 44 -15.23 -6.49 15.36
N PRO A 45 -13.98 -6.17 14.99
CA PRO A 45 -13.51 -4.80 14.84
C PRO A 45 -14.45 -3.94 13.98
N GLU A 46 -14.57 -2.66 14.37
CA GLU A 46 -15.25 -1.61 13.62
C GLU A 46 -14.53 -1.29 12.31
N ILE A 47 -13.22 -1.54 12.25
CA ILE A 47 -12.43 -1.37 11.03
C ILE A 47 -12.62 -2.60 10.14
N ARG A 48 -13.39 -2.39 9.08
CA ARG A 48 -13.83 -3.43 8.14
C ARG A 48 -13.33 -3.10 6.74
N SER A 49 -12.12 -3.54 6.43
CA SER A 49 -11.56 -3.43 5.07
C SER A 49 -11.38 -4.81 4.46
N ARG A 50 -11.65 -4.93 3.17
CA ARG A 50 -11.41 -6.17 2.42
C ARG A 50 -9.91 -6.43 2.27
N GLY A 51 -9.54 -7.70 2.25
CA GLY A 51 -8.17 -8.20 2.22
C GLY A 51 -7.43 -8.07 3.55
N TRP A 52 -8.06 -7.55 4.61
CA TRP A 52 -7.45 -7.43 5.93
C TRP A 52 -7.79 -8.64 6.79
N SER A 53 -6.77 -9.17 7.45
CA SER A 53 -6.90 -10.36 8.28
C SER A 53 -6.61 -10.08 9.75
N TRP A 54 -7.41 -10.70 10.62
CA TRP A 54 -7.29 -10.61 12.07
C TRP A 54 -7.15 -12.01 12.67
N VAL A 55 -6.21 -12.16 13.59
CA VAL A 55 -6.12 -13.36 14.42
C VAL A 55 -6.82 -13.09 15.74
N VAL A 56 -7.81 -13.90 16.06
CA VAL A 56 -8.61 -13.76 17.27
C VAL A 56 -8.01 -14.62 18.37
N VAL A 57 -7.58 -13.99 19.45
CA VAL A 57 -7.07 -14.64 20.66
C VAL A 57 -8.17 -14.63 21.71
N VAL A 58 -8.53 -15.78 22.24
CA VAL A 58 -9.57 -15.94 23.26
C VAL A 58 -8.93 -16.56 24.50
N ASP A 59 -9.02 -15.88 25.65
CA ASP A 59 -8.40 -16.29 26.92
C ASP A 59 -6.90 -16.67 26.75
N GLY A 60 -6.16 -15.88 25.95
CA GLY A 60 -4.74 -16.12 25.63
C GLY A 60 -4.47 -17.17 24.54
N GLN A 61 -5.48 -17.86 24.02
CA GLN A 61 -5.34 -18.89 22.98
C GLN A 61 -5.78 -18.37 21.60
N VAL A 62 -4.93 -18.54 20.58
CA VAL A 62 -5.30 -18.32 19.18
C VAL A 62 -6.46 -19.26 18.82
N SER A 63 -7.62 -18.67 18.53
CA SER A 63 -8.89 -19.40 18.44
C SER A 63 -9.59 -19.23 17.10
N ALA A 64 -9.30 -18.17 16.35
CA ALA A 64 -9.90 -17.96 15.02
C ALA A 64 -9.04 -17.06 14.14
N VAL A 65 -9.33 -17.11 12.83
CA VAL A 65 -9.04 -16.03 11.89
C VAL A 65 -10.35 -15.36 11.53
N TRP A 66 -10.35 -14.03 11.46
CA TRP A 66 -11.49 -13.24 11.02
C TRP A 66 -11.07 -12.26 9.92
N SER A 67 -11.92 -12.11 8.90
CA SER A 67 -11.80 -11.07 7.89
C SER A 67 -13.19 -10.66 7.40
N VAL A 68 -13.27 -9.52 6.72
CA VAL A 68 -14.52 -9.11 6.04
C VAL A 68 -14.89 -10.07 4.91
N ASP A 69 -13.89 -10.69 4.27
CA ASP A 69 -14.10 -11.53 3.10
C ASP A 69 -14.60 -12.94 3.45
N GLU A 70 -14.19 -13.48 4.61
CA GLU A 70 -14.48 -14.87 5.00
C GLU A 70 -15.28 -15.02 6.30
N GLY A 71 -15.51 -13.93 7.06
CA GLY A 71 -16.11 -14.01 8.39
C GLY A 71 -15.22 -14.75 9.39
N VAL A 72 -15.82 -15.30 10.46
CA VAL A 72 -15.09 -16.08 11.47
C VAL A 72 -14.79 -17.50 11.00
N ARG A 73 -13.50 -17.87 10.95
CA ARG A 73 -13.02 -19.24 10.79
C ARG A 73 -12.31 -19.72 12.06
N LEU A 74 -12.91 -20.68 12.75
CA LEU A 74 -12.40 -21.18 14.04
C LEU A 74 -11.24 -22.18 13.86
N LEU A 75 -10.19 -21.98 14.66
CA LEU A 75 -9.03 -22.87 14.81
C LEU A 75 -9.21 -23.86 15.98
N VAL A 76 -10.27 -23.67 16.76
CA VAL A 76 -10.64 -24.48 17.93
C VAL A 76 -12.08 -24.95 17.79
N PRO A 77 -12.51 -25.99 18.54
CA PRO A 77 -13.91 -26.42 18.51
C PRO A 77 -14.87 -25.29 18.88
N ASP A 78 -15.99 -25.19 18.15
CA ASP A 78 -17.01 -24.16 18.40
C ASP A 78 -17.82 -24.46 19.67
N ARG A 79 -17.24 -24.13 20.82
CA ARG A 79 -17.83 -24.39 22.14
C ARG A 79 -18.85 -23.32 22.53
N ALA A 80 -19.84 -23.73 23.32
CA ALA A 80 -20.75 -22.80 23.96
C ALA A 80 -20.06 -22.09 25.14
N LEU A 81 -20.22 -20.76 25.24
CA LEU A 81 -19.71 -19.96 26.34
C LEU A 81 -20.57 -20.15 27.59
N ARG A 82 -20.02 -20.84 28.59
CA ARG A 82 -20.76 -21.22 29.82
C ARG A 82 -20.32 -20.46 31.07
N ARG A 83 -19.14 -19.85 31.05
CA ARG A 83 -18.50 -19.11 32.15
C ARG A 83 -17.78 -17.89 31.56
N GLY A 84 -17.62 -16.86 32.38
CA GLY A 84 -16.88 -15.65 32.04
C GLY A 84 -16.25 -15.02 33.28
N PRO A 85 -15.59 -13.86 33.15
CA PRO A 85 -15.42 -13.11 31.90
C PRO A 85 -14.59 -13.90 30.87
N VAL A 86 -14.83 -13.62 29.58
CA VAL A 86 -14.05 -14.17 28.46
C VAL A 86 -13.30 -13.02 27.80
N GLU A 87 -11.99 -13.18 27.63
CA GLU A 87 -11.15 -12.16 26.99
C GLU A 87 -11.02 -12.48 25.50
N ILE A 88 -11.27 -11.50 24.63
CA ILE A 88 -11.15 -11.65 23.18
C ILE A 88 -10.32 -10.48 22.66
N HIS A 89 -9.17 -10.78 22.06
CA HIS A 89 -8.29 -9.79 21.46
C HIS A 89 -8.16 -10.04 19.96
N PHE A 90 -8.40 -9.01 19.15
CA PHE A 90 -8.23 -9.05 17.70
C PHE A 90 -6.85 -8.51 17.32
N ARG A 91 -5.94 -9.42 16.96
CA ARG A 91 -4.59 -9.05 16.50
C ARG A 91 -4.62 -8.75 15.01
N TYR A 92 -4.09 -7.62 14.59
CA TYR A 92 -4.09 -7.22 13.19
C TYR A 92 -2.93 -7.87 12.43
N PHE A 93 -3.25 -8.63 11.39
CA PHE A 93 -2.31 -9.44 10.60
C PHE A 93 -2.16 -8.91 9.17
N LEU A 94 -2.31 -7.60 8.99
CA LEU A 94 -2.07 -6.90 7.72
C LEU A 94 -2.99 -7.42 6.59
N GLN A 95 -2.55 -7.22 5.35
CA GLN A 95 -3.24 -7.65 4.13
C GLN A 95 -2.87 -9.10 3.73
N MET A 96 -2.65 -9.98 4.71
CA MET A 96 -2.44 -11.40 4.43
C MET A 96 -3.77 -12.05 4.02
N ASP A 97 -3.72 -12.94 3.05
CA ASP A 97 -4.91 -13.69 2.61
C ASP A 97 -5.48 -14.51 3.79
N PRO A 98 -6.76 -14.34 4.12
CA PRO A 98 -7.36 -14.95 5.31
C PRO A 98 -7.41 -16.48 5.24
N ALA A 99 -7.65 -17.06 4.07
CA ALA A 99 -7.60 -18.51 3.90
C ALA A 99 -6.19 -19.06 4.09
N TRP A 100 -5.19 -18.42 3.48
CA TRP A 100 -3.79 -18.82 3.67
C TRP A 100 -3.39 -18.73 5.15
N LEU A 101 -3.74 -17.63 5.82
CA LEU A 101 -3.43 -17.43 7.24
C LEU A 101 -4.11 -18.50 8.11
N PHE A 102 -5.39 -18.80 7.84
CA PHE A 102 -6.11 -19.86 8.52
C PHE A 102 -5.41 -21.21 8.34
N ASP A 103 -5.10 -21.60 7.12
CA ASP A 103 -4.50 -22.91 6.82
C ASP A 103 -3.13 -23.06 7.50
N ARG A 104 -2.31 -21.99 7.53
CA ARG A 104 -1.03 -21.99 8.25
C ARG A 104 -1.21 -22.18 9.74
N LEU A 105 -2.13 -21.45 10.37
CA LEU A 105 -2.38 -21.55 11.81
C LEU A 105 -3.03 -22.90 12.18
N ALA A 106 -3.95 -23.41 11.36
CA ALA A 106 -4.57 -24.71 11.53
C ALA A 106 -3.54 -25.85 11.40
N GLY A 107 -2.51 -25.66 10.56
CA GLY A 107 -1.34 -26.53 10.46
C GLY A 107 -0.35 -26.43 11.62
N GLY A 108 -0.63 -25.62 12.65
CA GLY A 108 0.18 -25.51 13.87
C GLY A 108 1.27 -24.43 13.84
N ALA A 109 1.29 -23.55 12.83
CA ALA A 109 2.19 -22.40 12.84
C ALA A 109 1.90 -21.48 14.03
N ARG A 110 2.94 -20.86 14.59
CA ARG A 110 2.77 -19.83 15.62
C ARG A 110 2.15 -18.58 15.01
N ALA A 111 1.27 -17.90 15.76
CA ALA A 111 0.72 -16.60 15.39
C ALA A 111 1.75 -15.46 15.62
N ASP A 112 2.88 -15.57 14.93
CA ASP A 112 3.92 -14.55 14.81
C ASP A 112 3.67 -13.76 13.52
N ARG A 113 3.27 -12.50 13.67
CA ARG A 113 2.89 -11.63 12.55
C ARG A 113 4.05 -11.37 11.61
N GLU A 114 5.26 -11.13 12.13
CA GLU A 114 6.41 -10.77 11.31
C GLU A 114 6.94 -11.96 10.54
N GLN A 115 6.97 -13.13 11.18
CA GLN A 115 7.32 -14.37 10.50
C GLN A 115 6.33 -14.70 9.39
N LEU A 116 5.02 -14.72 9.71
CA LEU A 116 3.99 -15.08 8.73
C LEU A 116 3.92 -14.08 7.58
N HIS A 117 4.12 -12.79 7.84
CA HIS A 117 4.22 -11.78 6.78
C HIS A 117 5.41 -12.06 5.85
N ARG A 118 6.58 -12.41 6.39
CA ARG A 118 7.76 -12.77 5.58
C ARG A 118 7.51 -14.01 4.72
N GLU A 119 6.81 -15.01 5.27
CA GLU A 119 6.42 -16.22 4.53
C GLU A 119 5.41 -15.92 3.42
N TYR A 120 4.44 -15.04 3.67
CA TYR A 120 3.37 -14.71 2.73
C TYR A 120 3.80 -13.71 1.64
N ALA A 121 4.71 -12.79 1.95
CA ALA A 121 5.16 -11.73 1.03
C ALA A 121 5.51 -12.21 -0.40
N PRO A 122 6.27 -13.30 -0.63
CA PRO A 122 6.53 -13.78 -1.99
C PRO A 122 5.26 -14.22 -2.72
N ILE A 123 4.34 -14.92 -2.05
CA ILE A 123 3.06 -15.37 -2.63
C ILE A 123 2.19 -14.17 -3.00
N ALA A 124 2.10 -13.18 -2.12
CA ALA A 124 1.38 -11.95 -2.38
C ALA A 124 1.93 -11.21 -3.60
N ARG A 125 3.27 -11.13 -3.71
CA ARG A 125 3.96 -10.51 -4.84
C ARG A 125 3.66 -11.24 -6.16
N GLU A 126 3.74 -12.55 -6.18
CA GLU A 126 3.44 -13.35 -7.38
C GLU A 126 1.99 -13.17 -7.84
N ARG A 127 1.04 -13.24 -6.90
CA ARG A 127 -0.39 -13.00 -7.18
C ARG A 127 -0.64 -11.60 -7.72
N TYR A 128 0.00 -10.59 -7.13
CA TYR A 128 -0.12 -9.21 -7.59
C TYR A 128 0.40 -9.04 -9.03
N VAL A 129 1.57 -9.60 -9.34
CA VAL A 129 2.12 -9.58 -10.71
C VAL A 129 1.19 -10.30 -11.69
N ALA A 130 0.66 -11.46 -11.32
CA ALA A 130 -0.29 -12.20 -12.16
C ALA A 130 -1.57 -11.39 -12.44
N GLU A 131 -2.11 -10.70 -11.42
CA GLU A 131 -3.26 -9.81 -11.59
C GLU A 131 -2.92 -8.63 -12.51
N LEU A 132 -1.78 -7.97 -12.34
CA LEU A 132 -1.38 -6.89 -13.25
C LEU A 132 -1.25 -7.36 -14.70
N ARG A 133 -0.68 -8.56 -14.91
CA ARG A 133 -0.60 -9.18 -16.25
C ARG A 133 -1.96 -9.52 -16.83
N ARG A 134 -2.91 -9.94 -15.99
CA ARG A 134 -4.30 -10.15 -16.42
C ARG A 134 -4.92 -8.83 -16.87
N ARG A 135 -4.81 -7.78 -16.04
CA ARG A 135 -5.34 -6.44 -16.35
C ARG A 135 -4.75 -5.85 -17.62
N GLU A 136 -3.44 -6.00 -17.83
CA GLU A 136 -2.76 -5.58 -19.06
C GLU A 136 -3.40 -6.19 -20.33
N ARG A 137 -3.84 -7.45 -20.26
CA ARG A 137 -4.50 -8.15 -21.38
C ARG A 137 -5.99 -7.85 -21.50
N GLU A 138 -6.69 -7.67 -20.39
CA GLU A 138 -8.16 -7.64 -20.35
C GLU A 138 -8.75 -6.22 -20.28
N ILE A 139 -7.97 -5.22 -19.88
CA ILE A 139 -8.43 -3.83 -19.70
C ILE A 139 -7.67 -2.96 -20.70
N ASP A 140 -8.36 -2.18 -21.53
CA ASP A 140 -7.72 -1.31 -22.53
C ASP A 140 -7.11 -0.04 -21.93
N ALA A 141 -7.63 0.43 -20.79
CA ALA A 141 -7.10 1.60 -20.11
C ALA A 141 -5.63 1.41 -19.69
N ARG A 142 -4.87 2.50 -19.72
CA ARG A 142 -3.43 2.51 -19.47
C ARG A 142 -3.09 3.60 -18.45
N LEU A 143 -2.19 3.28 -17.51
CA LEU A 143 -1.78 4.24 -16.48
C LEU A 143 -1.11 5.45 -17.12
N LEU A 144 -0.03 5.21 -17.87
CA LEU A 144 0.68 6.23 -18.61
C LEU A 144 0.01 6.55 -19.96
N SER A 145 0.01 7.82 -20.33
CA SER A 145 -0.37 8.31 -21.66
C SER A 145 0.58 7.78 -22.73
N ALA A 146 0.10 7.70 -23.98
CA ALA A 146 0.91 7.27 -25.12
C ALA A 146 2.13 8.19 -25.34
N GLU A 147 1.96 9.50 -25.14
CA GLU A 147 3.06 10.49 -25.21
C GLU A 147 4.13 10.20 -24.16
N CYS A 148 3.73 9.89 -22.92
CA CYS A 148 4.66 9.51 -21.85
C CYS A 148 5.42 8.23 -22.22
N VAL A 149 4.71 7.17 -22.63
CA VAL A 149 5.36 5.89 -22.99
C VAL A 149 6.37 6.06 -24.12
N GLU A 150 6.03 6.82 -25.15
CA GLU A 150 6.94 7.09 -26.26
C GLU A 150 8.17 7.90 -25.81
N ALA A 151 7.97 8.92 -24.97
CA ALA A 151 9.05 9.68 -24.36
C ALA A 151 10.01 8.77 -23.56
N LEU A 152 9.48 7.88 -22.71
CA LEU A 152 10.30 6.95 -21.92
C LEU A 152 11.13 6.03 -22.82
N ARG A 153 10.52 5.47 -23.89
CA ARG A 153 11.23 4.60 -24.84
C ARG A 153 12.35 5.33 -25.57
N GLN A 154 12.12 6.57 -26.00
CA GLN A 154 13.14 7.39 -26.64
C GLN A 154 14.31 7.74 -25.70
N LEU A 155 14.02 7.84 -24.40
CA LEU A 155 15.03 7.98 -23.34
C LEU A 155 15.68 6.64 -22.95
N GLY A 156 15.38 5.54 -23.66
CA GLY A 156 16.00 4.23 -23.45
C GLY A 156 15.36 3.40 -22.32
N ALA A 157 14.09 3.64 -21.99
CA ALA A 157 13.34 2.75 -21.11
C ALA A 157 12.79 1.53 -21.88
N ASP A 158 12.93 0.34 -21.29
CA ASP A 158 12.30 -0.89 -21.76
C ASP A 158 11.06 -1.20 -20.91
N ILE A 159 9.87 -0.97 -21.50
CA ILE A 159 8.58 -1.17 -20.82
C ILE A 159 8.26 -2.67 -20.79
N THR A 160 8.23 -3.23 -19.58
CA THR A 160 8.00 -4.66 -19.37
C THR A 160 6.56 -4.98 -18.98
N LEU A 161 5.82 -4.04 -18.39
CA LEU A 161 4.41 -4.18 -18.03
C LEU A 161 3.72 -2.81 -18.11
N HIS A 162 2.52 -2.74 -18.68
CA HIS A 162 1.70 -1.53 -18.69
C HIS A 162 0.20 -1.84 -18.60
N ALA A 163 -0.32 -1.75 -17.37
CA ALA A 163 -1.74 -1.88 -17.04
C ALA A 163 -2.36 -0.51 -16.72
N ASP A 164 -3.65 -0.49 -16.40
CA ASP A 164 -4.42 0.71 -16.06
C ASP A 164 -3.99 1.39 -14.73
N ILE A 165 -3.37 0.62 -13.82
CA ILE A 165 -2.92 1.10 -12.49
C ILE A 165 -1.41 0.99 -12.28
N ALA A 166 -0.67 0.41 -13.22
CA ALA A 166 0.74 0.11 -13.06
C ALA A 166 1.50 0.19 -14.39
N CYS A 167 2.74 0.66 -14.33
CA CYS A 167 3.72 0.53 -15.40
C CYS A 167 5.06 0.09 -14.81
N ASP A 168 5.65 -1.00 -15.30
CA ASP A 168 7.00 -1.45 -14.93
C ASP A 168 7.92 -1.36 -16.14
N PHE A 169 9.11 -0.86 -15.92
CA PHE A 169 10.12 -0.74 -16.96
C PHE A 169 11.52 -0.82 -16.37
N THR A 170 12.50 -1.04 -17.24
CA THR A 170 13.91 -0.90 -16.88
C THR A 170 14.50 0.31 -17.57
N HIS A 171 15.41 1.00 -16.89
CA HIS A 171 16.19 2.09 -17.47
C HIS A 171 17.60 1.99 -16.89
N ARG A 172 18.59 1.80 -17.77
CA ARG A 172 20.02 1.68 -17.39
C ARG A 172 20.31 0.60 -16.34
N GLY A 173 19.63 -0.53 -16.46
CA GLY A 173 19.80 -1.67 -15.54
C GLY A 173 19.06 -1.52 -14.21
N GLU A 174 18.40 -0.39 -13.96
CA GLU A 174 17.55 -0.20 -12.79
C GLU A 174 16.10 -0.55 -13.10
N ALA A 175 15.43 -1.20 -12.15
CA ALA A 175 14.00 -1.46 -12.22
C ALA A 175 13.21 -0.23 -11.75
N TRP A 176 12.23 0.18 -12.55
CA TRP A 176 11.32 1.27 -12.26
C TRP A 176 9.89 0.74 -12.22
N ALA A 177 9.13 1.22 -11.25
CA ALA A 177 7.71 0.91 -11.11
C ALA A 177 6.93 2.20 -10.89
N VAL A 178 5.90 2.40 -11.69
CA VAL A 178 4.92 3.47 -11.53
C VAL A 178 3.60 2.85 -11.11
N ARG A 179 2.97 3.40 -10.07
CA ARG A 179 1.70 2.90 -9.52
C ARG A 179 0.72 4.03 -9.29
N ARG A 180 -0.57 3.73 -9.48
CA ARG A 180 -1.67 4.57 -8.99
C ARG A 180 -2.10 4.07 -7.62
N ALA A 181 -1.94 4.90 -6.60
CA ALA A 181 -2.49 4.67 -5.25
C ALA A 181 -3.54 5.74 -4.98
N ASP A 182 -4.82 5.36 -5.05
CA ASP A 182 -5.96 6.31 -5.10
C ASP A 182 -5.76 7.33 -6.24
N THR A 183 -5.55 8.60 -5.91
CA THR A 183 -5.34 9.70 -6.86
C THR A 183 -3.87 10.14 -6.92
N MET A 184 -2.95 9.41 -6.26
CA MET A 184 -1.51 9.67 -6.30
C MET A 184 -0.81 8.87 -7.40
N PHE A 185 0.07 9.55 -8.13
CA PHE A 185 1.06 8.96 -9.02
C PHE A 185 2.34 8.65 -8.23
N GLN A 186 2.62 7.38 -8.00
CA GLN A 186 3.78 6.95 -7.23
C GLN A 186 4.84 6.34 -8.14
N VAL A 187 6.09 6.73 -7.94
CA VAL A 187 7.25 6.19 -8.66
C VAL A 187 8.20 5.55 -7.66
N PHE A 188 8.62 4.35 -7.97
CA PHE A 188 9.57 3.53 -7.22
C PHE A 188 10.75 3.24 -8.13
N VAL A 189 11.96 3.41 -7.61
CA VAL A 189 13.20 3.03 -8.29
C VAL A 189 13.89 1.98 -7.42
N GLY A 190 14.12 0.80 -7.99
CA GLY A 190 14.59 -0.37 -7.26
C GLY A 190 13.49 -0.99 -6.38
N GLY A 191 13.72 -1.03 -5.06
CA GLY A 191 12.77 -1.58 -4.08
C GLY A 191 12.61 -0.67 -2.86
N GLY A 192 11.51 -0.83 -2.13
CA GLY A 192 11.23 -0.08 -0.90
C GLY A 192 10.14 0.98 -1.06
N ALA A 193 10.28 2.09 -0.34
CA ALA A 193 9.30 3.18 -0.31
C ALA A 193 9.33 4.01 -1.63
N PRO A 194 8.24 4.72 -1.97
CA PRO A 194 8.19 5.54 -3.18
C PRO A 194 9.29 6.61 -3.21
N THR A 195 10.01 6.68 -4.32
CA THR A 195 10.95 7.76 -4.66
C THR A 195 10.19 9.08 -4.89
N ALA A 196 9.01 8.99 -5.51
CA ALA A 196 8.12 10.13 -5.72
C ALA A 196 6.66 9.76 -5.47
N SER A 197 5.90 10.70 -4.92
CA SER A 197 4.43 10.68 -4.86
C SER A 197 3.94 12.04 -5.35
N ILE A 198 3.25 12.07 -6.50
CA ILE A 198 2.90 13.31 -7.22
C ILE A 198 1.40 13.36 -7.56
N ARG A 199 0.82 14.55 -7.47
CA ARG A 199 -0.50 14.92 -7.97
C ARG A 199 -0.45 16.38 -8.46
N PRO A 200 -1.02 16.71 -9.65
CA PRO A 200 -1.86 15.86 -10.50
C PRO A 200 -1.08 14.85 -11.35
N HIS A 201 -1.80 13.88 -11.94
CA HIS A 201 -1.22 12.80 -12.76
C HIS A 201 -0.32 13.32 -13.89
N ALA A 202 -0.75 14.37 -14.60
CA ALA A 202 0.02 14.98 -15.69
C ALA A 202 1.39 15.50 -15.25
N LEU A 203 1.48 16.08 -14.03
CA LEU A 203 2.76 16.48 -13.45
C LEU A 203 3.64 15.26 -13.16
N GLY A 204 3.06 14.15 -12.72
CA GLY A 204 3.77 12.89 -12.50
C GLY A 204 4.42 12.35 -13.77
N GLU A 205 3.71 12.38 -14.91
CA GLU A 205 4.26 11.95 -16.20
C GLU A 205 5.39 12.87 -16.69
N ALA A 206 5.18 14.19 -16.65
CA ALA A 206 6.19 15.16 -17.03
C ALA A 206 7.44 15.05 -16.14
N TRP A 207 7.26 14.83 -14.83
CA TRP A 207 8.33 14.57 -13.88
C TRP A 207 9.10 13.28 -14.20
N LEU A 208 8.39 12.20 -14.53
CA LEU A 208 9.01 10.91 -14.86
C LEU A 208 9.92 11.02 -16.09
N VAL A 209 9.42 11.67 -17.15
CA VAL A 209 10.20 11.98 -18.35
C VAL A 209 11.40 12.87 -17.99
N GLY A 210 11.18 13.87 -17.13
CA GLY A 210 12.22 14.74 -16.62
C GLY A 210 13.35 13.99 -15.90
N MET A 211 13.02 13.01 -15.08
CA MET A 211 14.00 12.20 -14.35
C MET A 211 14.85 11.34 -15.28
N LEU A 212 14.23 10.68 -16.26
CA LEU A 212 14.98 9.87 -17.24
C LEU A 212 15.83 10.76 -18.14
N GLY A 213 15.34 11.92 -18.57
CA GLY A 213 16.13 12.88 -19.34
C GLY A 213 17.32 13.43 -18.54
N ALA A 214 17.12 13.73 -17.26
CA ALA A 214 18.21 14.17 -16.39
C ALA A 214 19.29 13.09 -16.21
N SER A 215 18.87 11.85 -16.00
CA SER A 215 19.78 10.69 -16.02
C SER A 215 20.53 10.64 -17.35
N GLN A 216 19.83 10.77 -18.49
CA GLN A 216 20.44 10.70 -19.81
C GLN A 216 21.57 11.71 -19.98
N ARG A 217 21.31 12.97 -19.63
CA ARG A 217 22.29 14.06 -19.66
C ARG A 217 23.49 13.79 -18.77
N ALA A 218 23.26 13.32 -17.54
CA ALA A 218 24.33 12.99 -16.60
C ALA A 218 25.32 11.96 -17.17
N ALA A 219 24.84 10.90 -17.83
CA ALA A 219 25.75 9.94 -18.46
C ALA A 219 26.40 10.43 -19.76
N ALA A 220 25.85 11.47 -20.38
CA ALA A 220 26.54 12.19 -21.46
C ALA A 220 27.59 13.18 -20.93
N GLY A 221 27.80 13.26 -19.61
CA GLY A 221 28.75 14.18 -18.97
C GLY A 221 28.25 15.63 -18.91
N LEU A 222 26.94 15.84 -19.11
CA LEU A 222 26.30 17.16 -19.01
C LEU A 222 25.71 17.37 -17.62
N PRO A 223 25.45 18.62 -17.21
CA PRO A 223 24.63 18.89 -16.03
C PRO A 223 23.27 18.18 -16.12
N ASP A 224 22.83 17.57 -15.02
CA ASP A 224 21.58 16.83 -14.88
C ASP A 224 20.41 17.59 -15.52
N LEU A 225 20.31 18.89 -15.28
CA LEU A 225 19.30 19.76 -15.86
C LEU A 225 19.94 20.92 -16.62
N PRO A 226 19.33 21.38 -17.73
CA PRO A 226 19.68 22.66 -18.34
C PRO A 226 19.36 23.81 -17.38
N ALA A 227 19.83 25.02 -17.69
CA ALA A 227 19.29 26.22 -17.07
C ALA A 227 17.81 26.37 -17.48
N PHE A 228 16.94 26.65 -16.52
CA PHE A 228 15.51 26.87 -16.77
C PHE A 228 14.97 27.91 -15.79
N ASP A 229 13.96 28.66 -16.24
CA ASP A 229 13.21 29.56 -15.37
C ASP A 229 12.08 28.78 -14.69
N PRO A 230 12.06 28.70 -13.34
CA PRO A 230 10.96 28.08 -12.60
C PRO A 230 9.63 28.78 -12.88
N GLN A 231 8.58 27.99 -13.11
CA GLN A 231 7.22 28.53 -13.14
C GLN A 231 6.76 28.83 -11.70
N PRO A 232 6.10 29.96 -11.44
CA PRO A 232 5.60 30.27 -10.11
C PRO A 232 4.49 29.29 -9.71
N GLY A 233 4.36 29.00 -8.41
CA GLY A 233 3.25 28.21 -7.86
C GLY A 233 3.57 26.79 -7.40
N LEU A 234 4.82 26.34 -7.54
CA LEU A 234 5.32 25.14 -6.86
C LEU A 234 6.51 25.48 -5.97
N GLU A 235 6.27 25.49 -4.66
CA GLU A 235 7.31 25.65 -3.65
C GLU A 235 7.55 24.30 -2.96
N LEU A 236 8.81 23.86 -2.91
CA LEU A 236 9.20 22.62 -2.24
C LEU A 236 10.05 22.94 -1.01
N THR A 237 9.67 22.36 0.12
CA THR A 237 10.41 22.48 1.38
C THR A 237 10.86 21.11 1.85
N ARG A 238 12.05 21.04 2.45
CA ARG A 238 12.59 19.79 2.97
C ARG A 238 12.03 19.51 4.37
N ARG A 239 11.32 18.39 4.56
CA ARG A 239 10.83 17.91 5.87
C ARG A 239 10.93 16.38 5.95
N GLY A 240 11.35 15.87 7.10
CA GLY A 240 11.44 14.42 7.32
C GLY A 240 12.32 13.69 6.28
N GLY A 241 13.38 14.35 5.80
CA GLY A 241 14.27 13.79 4.78
C GLY A 241 13.74 13.84 3.34
N ARG A 242 12.52 14.34 3.09
CA ARG A 242 11.90 14.45 1.76
C ARG A 242 11.65 15.92 1.39
N TRP A 243 11.62 16.21 0.10
CA TRP A 243 11.13 17.48 -0.43
C TRP A 243 9.62 17.38 -0.64
N MET A 244 8.88 18.34 -0.12
CA MET A 244 7.41 18.32 -0.16
C MET A 244 6.84 19.68 -0.54
N SER A 245 5.79 19.67 -1.35
CA SER A 245 5.02 20.88 -1.66
C SER A 245 3.99 21.21 -0.58
N GLN A 246 3.47 22.43 -0.64
CA GLN A 246 2.31 22.86 0.13
C GLN A 246 1.22 23.34 -0.84
N GLY A 247 -0.05 23.07 -0.52
CA GLY A 247 -1.20 23.48 -1.34
C GLY A 247 -1.84 22.36 -2.16
N ALA A 248 -2.52 22.75 -3.25
CA ALA A 248 -3.35 21.83 -4.05
C ALA A 248 -2.54 20.85 -4.92
N THR A 249 -1.35 21.25 -5.35
CA THR A 249 -0.40 20.37 -6.04
C THR A 249 0.41 19.63 -4.97
N VAL A 250 0.40 18.30 -5.00
CA VAL A 250 1.13 17.48 -4.04
C VAL A 250 2.34 16.87 -4.74
N VAL A 251 3.53 17.21 -4.26
CA VAL A 251 4.79 16.60 -4.69
C VAL A 251 5.52 16.18 -3.43
N GLN A 252 5.91 14.91 -3.35
CA GLN A 252 6.77 14.41 -2.29
C GLN A 252 7.88 13.54 -2.90
N VAL A 253 9.10 14.03 -2.89
CA VAL A 253 10.24 13.38 -3.54
C VAL A 253 11.44 13.21 -2.61
N SER A 254 12.26 12.20 -2.86
CA SER A 254 13.33 11.79 -1.93
C SER A 254 14.69 12.47 -2.15
N SER A 255 14.92 13.18 -3.26
CA SER A 255 16.21 13.79 -3.57
C SER A 255 16.08 15.24 -4.07
N GLU A 256 17.19 15.96 -4.04
CA GLU A 256 17.28 17.33 -4.57
C GLU A 256 17.10 17.37 -6.10
N THR A 257 17.76 16.47 -6.84
CA THR A 257 17.53 16.34 -8.30
C THR A 257 16.06 16.09 -8.61
N ALA A 258 15.39 15.22 -7.85
CA ALA A 258 13.96 14.97 -8.02
C ALA A 258 13.10 16.20 -7.73
N ALA A 259 13.49 17.03 -6.76
CA ALA A 259 12.81 18.29 -6.47
C ALA A 259 12.99 19.31 -7.59
N LEU A 260 14.22 19.45 -8.12
CA LEU A 260 14.51 20.34 -9.25
C LEU A 260 13.77 19.90 -10.52
N VAL A 261 13.70 18.59 -10.80
CA VAL A 261 12.91 18.05 -11.91
C VAL A 261 11.43 18.35 -11.73
N ALA A 262 10.90 18.32 -10.50
CA ALA A 262 9.51 18.70 -10.24
C ALA A 262 9.27 20.19 -10.52
N THR A 263 10.20 21.05 -10.13
CA THR A 263 10.14 22.49 -10.44
C THR A 263 10.24 22.76 -11.95
N LEU A 264 11.07 22.00 -12.68
CA LEU A 264 11.14 22.07 -14.13
C LEU A 264 9.85 21.58 -14.78
N ALA A 265 9.31 20.44 -14.35
CA ALA A 265 8.10 19.86 -14.94
C ALA A 265 6.82 20.64 -14.61
N PHE A 266 6.81 21.43 -13.54
CA PHE A 266 5.62 22.17 -13.11
C PHE A 266 5.14 23.16 -14.18
N GLY A 267 3.87 23.03 -14.55
CA GLY A 267 3.23 23.85 -15.59
C GLY A 267 3.67 23.53 -17.02
N ARG A 268 4.52 22.51 -17.25
CA ARG A 268 5.01 22.11 -18.58
C ARG A 268 4.37 20.81 -19.04
N SER A 269 4.16 20.68 -20.36
CA SER A 269 3.80 19.41 -21.00
C SER A 269 5.01 18.47 -21.12
N ILE A 270 4.75 17.19 -21.40
CA ILE A 270 5.81 16.22 -21.66
C ILE A 270 6.69 16.67 -22.82
N ALA A 271 6.10 17.07 -23.95
CA ALA A 271 6.84 17.64 -25.07
C ALA A 271 7.74 18.82 -24.69
N GLN A 272 7.27 19.74 -23.84
CA GLN A 272 8.08 20.88 -23.37
C GLN A 272 9.24 20.44 -22.48
N VAL A 273 9.00 19.51 -21.55
CA VAL A 273 10.06 18.94 -20.69
C VAL A 273 11.12 18.26 -21.53
N ARG A 274 10.70 17.46 -22.53
CA ARG A 274 11.62 16.80 -23.46
C ARG A 274 12.48 17.77 -24.24
N ALA A 275 11.87 18.78 -24.86
CA ALA A 275 12.58 19.77 -25.66
C ALA A 275 13.66 20.51 -24.85
N LEU A 276 13.47 20.68 -23.54
CA LEU A 276 14.49 21.26 -22.65
C LEU A 276 15.64 20.29 -22.35
N LEU A 277 15.37 18.99 -22.32
CA LEU A 277 16.33 17.96 -21.92
C LEU A 277 17.11 17.37 -23.09
N GLU A 278 16.60 17.56 -24.32
CA GLU A 278 17.29 17.20 -25.56
C GLU A 278 18.69 17.86 -25.61
N VAL A 279 19.66 17.06 -26.06
CA VAL A 279 21.08 17.42 -26.20
C VAL A 279 21.36 17.81 -27.63
#